data_AF-A0A7Y3FXW9-F1
#
_entry.id   AF-A0A7Y3FXW9-F1
#
_cell.length_a   1.000
_cell.length_b   1.000
_cell.length_c   1.000
_cell.angle_alpha   90.00
_cell.angle_beta   90.00
_cell.angle_gamma   90.00
#
_symmetry.space_group_name_H-M   'P 1'
#
loop_
_entity.id
_entity.type
_entity.pdbx_description
1 polymer ?
#
loop_
_entity_poly.entity_id
_entity_poly.type
_entity_poly.pdbx_seq_one_letter_code
_entity_poly.pdbx_strand_id
1 'polypeptide(L)' 'FTFCDNKRLKIFSAEPISGKVNETPGTVIKAFPDELRIATGKGALSVIEIQGASGKRLLIKDFLMGNQMPTGTVLN' A
#
# COMPACT_ATOMS: atom_id res chain seq x y z
N PHE A 1 1.99 7.12 -8.22
CA PHE A 1 3.18 6.48 -7.60
C PHE A 1 3.43 7.16 -6.26
N THR A 2 4.14 6.51 -5.35
CA THR A 2 4.45 6.98 -3.98
C THR A 2 5.85 6.50 -3.59
N PHE A 3 6.31 6.82 -2.39
CA PHE A 3 7.61 6.42 -1.85
C PHE A 3 7.45 5.77 -0.48
N CYS A 4 8.25 4.72 -0.24
CA CYS A 4 8.47 4.13 1.08
C CYS A 4 9.99 4.12 1.32
N ASP A 5 10.48 4.76 2.37
CA ASP A 5 11.91 4.89 2.68
C ASP A 5 12.76 5.32 1.46
N ASN A 6 12.34 6.38 0.76
CA ASN A 6 12.94 6.88 -0.49
C ASN A 6 12.92 5.90 -1.69
N LYS A 7 12.36 4.70 -1.54
CA LYS A 7 12.17 3.75 -2.64
C LYS A 7 10.85 4.05 -3.34
N ARG A 8 10.92 4.32 -4.63
CA ARG A 8 9.74 4.57 -5.46
C ARG A 8 8.90 3.31 -5.59
N LEU A 9 7.61 3.43 -5.32
CA LEU A 9 6.59 2.43 -5.55
C LEU A 9 5.59 2.95 -6.59
N LYS A 10 5.41 2.22 -7.69
CA LYS A 10 4.34 2.53 -8.65
C LYS A 10 3.14 1.64 -8.40
N ILE A 11 2.03 2.25 -8.01
CA ILE A 11 0.73 1.60 -7.90
C ILE A 11 0.10 1.61 -9.30
N PHE A 12 -0.25 0.42 -9.80
CA PHE A 12 -0.85 0.24 -11.12
C PHE A 12 -2.36 0.01 -11.04
N SER A 13 -2.83 -0.65 -10.00
CA SER A 13 -4.26 -0.88 -9.74
C SER A 13 -4.53 -0.87 -8.25
N ALA A 14 -5.65 -0.27 -7.87
CA ALA A 14 -6.11 -0.17 -6.49
C ALA A 14 -7.62 0.09 -6.45
N GLU A 15 -8.24 -0.30 -5.34
CA GLU A 15 -9.67 -0.13 -5.09
C GLU A 15 -9.92 0.75 -3.86
N PRO A 16 -10.90 1.66 -3.90
CA PRO A 16 -11.28 2.44 -2.74
C PRO A 16 -12.03 1.56 -1.73
N ILE A 17 -11.67 1.70 -0.45
CA ILE A 17 -12.40 1.11 0.67
C ILE A 17 -13.14 2.22 1.40
N SER A 18 -14.47 2.12 1.38
CA SER A 18 -15.34 3.00 2.17
C SER A 18 -15.23 2.67 3.66
N GLY A 19 -15.21 3.71 4.49
CA GLY A 19 -15.14 3.56 5.93
C GLY A 19 -14.49 4.78 6.57
N LYS A 20 -14.57 4.87 7.91
CA LYS A 20 -13.80 5.85 8.66
C LYS A 20 -12.43 5.25 8.96
N VAL A 21 -11.39 5.99 8.62
CA VAL A 21 -10.00 5.69 8.93
C VAL A 21 -9.50 6.84 9.81
N ASN A 22 -8.86 6.50 10.92
CA ASN A 22 -8.41 7.51 11.90
C ASN A 22 -6.92 7.83 11.76
N GLU A 23 -6.21 6.98 11.02
CA GLU A 23 -4.80 7.10 10.71
C GLU A 23 -4.55 8.22 9.71
N THR A 24 -3.35 8.80 9.78
CA THR A 24 -2.93 9.86 8.86
C THR A 24 -2.92 9.35 7.41
N PRO A 25 -3.36 10.15 6.42
CA PRO A 25 -3.27 9.76 5.01
C PRO A 25 -1.84 9.32 4.63
N GLY A 26 -1.74 8.23 3.86
CA GLY A 26 -0.46 7.59 3.53
C GLY A 26 -0.05 6.46 4.48
N THR A 27 -0.72 6.28 5.61
CA THR A 27 -0.36 5.24 6.60
C THR A 27 -0.89 3.88 6.19
N VAL A 28 -0.05 2.84 6.26
CA VAL A 28 -0.47 1.44 6.11
C VAL A 28 -1.32 1.04 7.31
N ILE A 29 -2.55 0.60 7.05
CA ILE A 29 -3.53 0.19 8.07
C ILE A 29 -3.70 -1.33 8.11
N LYS A 30 -4.36 -1.83 9.15
CA LYS A 30 -4.56 -3.26 9.35
C LYS A 30 -5.34 -3.88 8.18
N ALA A 31 -4.83 -4.99 7.66
CA ALA A 31 -5.38 -5.75 6.55
C ALA A 31 -5.05 -7.25 6.72
N PHE A 32 -5.49 -8.08 5.77
CA PHE A 32 -5.04 -9.47 5.72
C PHE A 32 -3.56 -9.56 5.26
N PRO A 33 -2.84 -10.67 5.55
CA PRO A 33 -1.40 -10.78 5.25
C PRO A 33 -1.03 -10.61 3.77
N ASP A 34 -1.98 -10.84 2.86
CA ASP A 34 -1.83 -10.75 1.41
C ASP A 34 -2.41 -9.45 0.84
N GLU A 35 -2.81 -8.50 1.68
CA GLU A 35 -3.38 -7.22 1.30
C GLU A 35 -2.51 -6.05 1.78
N LEU A 36 -2.53 -4.96 1.00
CA LEU A 36 -1.98 -3.68 1.44
C LEU A 36 -3.08 -2.62 1.40
N ARG A 37 -3.45 -2.12 2.58
CA ARG A 37 -4.43 -1.04 2.74
C ARG A 37 -3.74 0.21 3.26
N ILE A 38 -4.03 1.34 2.64
CA ILE A 38 -3.41 2.63 2.97
C ILE A 38 -4.51 3.62 3.33
N ALA A 39 -4.39 4.27 4.49
CA ALA A 39 -5.26 5.36 4.90
C ALA A 39 -5.20 6.50 3.89
N THR A 40 -6.35 7.10 3.59
CA THR A 40 -6.45 8.29 2.73
C THR A 40 -7.19 9.40 3.47
N GLY A 41 -7.34 10.57 2.84
CA GLY A 41 -8.17 11.64 3.41
C GLY A 41 -9.64 11.26 3.62
N LYS A 42 -10.14 10.24 2.91
CA LYS A 42 -11.49 9.69 3.09
C LYS A 42 -11.49 8.18 2.81
N GLY A 43 -11.59 7.38 3.86
CA GLY A 43 -11.51 5.92 3.75
C GLY A 43 -10.08 5.45 3.51
N ALA A 44 -9.96 4.28 2.87
CA ALA A 44 -8.66 3.68 2.57
C ALA A 44 -8.55 3.30 1.09
N LEU A 45 -7.33 2.98 0.67
CA LEU A 45 -7.00 2.47 -0.65
C LEU A 45 -6.43 1.05 -0.50
N SER A 46 -7.05 0.06 -1.14
CA SER A 46 -6.55 -1.30 -1.26
C SER A 46 -5.68 -1.43 -2.51
N VAL A 47 -4.39 -1.70 -2.37
CA VAL A 47 -3.48 -1.87 -3.51
C VAL A 47 -3.62 -3.28 -4.07
N ILE A 48 -3.83 -3.40 -5.38
CA ILE A 48 -3.95 -4.68 -6.07
C ILE A 48 -2.66 -5.02 -6.82
N GLU A 49 -2.11 -4.04 -7.55
CA GLU A 49 -0.88 -4.22 -8.33
C GLU A 49 0.12 -3.10 -8.08
N ILE A 50 1.39 -3.50 -7.93
CA ILE A 50 2.48 -2.62 -7.55
C ILE A 50 3.78 -3.00 -8.26
N GLN A 51 4.65 -2.02 -8.46
CA GLN A 51 6.03 -2.18 -8.92
C GLN A 51 6.96 -1.48 -7.94
N GLY A 52 7.86 -2.25 -7.34
CA GLY A 52 8.96 -1.74 -6.53
C GLY A 52 10.25 -1.53 -7.32
N ALA A 53 11.38 -1.51 -6.61
CA ALA A 53 12.69 -1.24 -7.18
C ALA A 53 13.17 -2.29 -8.21
N SER A 54 12.66 -3.52 -8.16
CA SER A 54 13.00 -4.58 -9.12
C SER A 54 12.49 -4.33 -10.54
N GLY A 55 11.59 -3.36 -10.73
CA GLY A 55 10.97 -3.07 -12.02
C GLY A 55 9.92 -4.08 -12.47
N LYS A 56 9.66 -5.16 -11.72
CA LYS A 56 8.54 -6.08 -12.02
C LYS A 56 7.23 -5.50 -11.49
N ARG A 57 6.17 -5.58 -12.31
CA ARG A 57 4.78 -5.39 -11.86
C ARG A 57 4.29 -6.69 -11.26
N LEU A 58 3.77 -6.63 -10.03
CA LEU A 58 3.37 -7.79 -9.23
C LEU A 58 1.98 -7.55 -8.64
N LEU A 59 1.26 -8.65 -8.37
CA LEU A 59 0.14 -8.63 -7.45
C LEU A 59 0.64 -8.31 -6.05
N ILE A 60 -0.20 -7.67 -5.24
CA ILE A 60 0.21 -7.20 -3.91
C ILE A 60 0.68 -8.34 -3.00
N LYS A 61 0.00 -9.50 -3.04
CA LYS A 61 0.38 -10.69 -2.28
C LYS A 61 1.82 -11.14 -2.58
N ASP A 62 2.24 -11.09 -3.85
CA ASP A 62 3.56 -11.54 -4.29
C ASP A 62 4.62 -10.51 -3.91
N PHE A 63 4.27 -9.22 -3.95
CA PHE A 63 5.15 -8.15 -3.52
C PHE A 63 5.46 -8.24 -2.01
N LEU A 64 4.44 -8.50 -1.18
CA LEU A 64 4.55 -8.55 0.29
C LEU A 64 5.41 -9.73 0.80
N MET A 65 5.53 -10.83 0.05
CA MET A 65 6.41 -11.95 0.41
C MET A 65 7.88 -11.53 0.53
N GLY A 66 8.33 -10.54 -0.27
CA GLY A 66 9.70 -10.02 -0.23
C GLY A 66 9.83 -8.60 0.32
N ASN A 67 8.71 -7.88 0.49
CA ASN A 67 8.69 -6.47 0.89
C ASN A 67 7.60 -6.25 1.93
N GLN A 68 7.89 -6.62 3.17
CA GLN A 68 6.97 -6.43 4.29
C GLN A 68 6.65 -4.94 4.47
N MET A 69 5.37 -4.63 4.63
CA MET A 69 4.85 -3.29 4.87
C MET A 69 4.02 -3.32 6.16
N PRO A 70 4.67 -3.25 7.34
CA PRO A 70 3.97 -3.35 8.61
C PRO A 70 2.98 -2.19 8.81
N THR A 71 1.97 -2.44 9.63
CA THR A 71 0.99 -1.41 10.01
C THR A 71 1.71 -0.21 10.64
N GLY A 72 1.31 1.00 10.28
CA GLY A 72 1.97 2.25 10.70
C GLY A 72 3.06 2.74 9.76
N THR A 73 3.49 1.95 8.76
CA THR A 73 4.40 2.43 7.71
C THR A 73 3.78 3.61 6.97
N VAL A 74 4.52 4.70 6.78
CA VAL A 74 4.02 5.91 6.09
C VAL A 74 4.56 5.97 4.68
N LEU A 75 3.65 6.11 3.72
CA LEU A 75 3.96 6.31 2.31
C LEU A 75 3.84 7.79 1.96
N ASN A 76 4.89 8.34 1.35
CA ASN A 76 5.01 9.77 0.99
C ASN A 76 4.90 10.01 -0.53
#